data_AF-A0A2Z7AEA5-F1
#
_entry.id   AF-A0A2Z7AEA5-F1
#
_cell.length_a   1.000
_cell.length_b   1.000
_cell.length_c   1.000
_cell.angle_alpha   90.00
_cell.angle_beta   90.00
_cell.angle_gamma   90.00
#
_symmetry.space_group_name_H-M   'P 1'
#
loop_
_entity.id
_entity.type
_entity.pdbx_description
1 polymer ?
#
loop_
_entity_poly.entity_id
_entity_poly.type
_entity_poly.pdbx_seq_one_letter_code
_entity_poly.pdbx_strand_id
1 'polypeptide(L)'
;MVVSTVHGVIVEFSEHLFAETFELPVGGLTDLTKIPKDLVFDARSIVSFSGEPVSMSGNKKEMKFEYLILCDIMAKTISVKAGSFDALTMENFLMLTAIICEVKINWNRVLFNILKDMVTAGSRQAKGYAIQISLLLKNIPNLEMGESTEFPSSKILIDKTVHRFIVLNEKVGAEVVAAAPQVKKAPKK
;
A
#
# COMPACT_ATOMS: atom_id res chain seq x y z
N MET A 1 -4.38 21.85 4.78
CA MET A 1 -4.25 22.60 3.52
C MET A 1 -2.86 22.35 2.98
N VAL A 2 -2.75 22.10 1.68
CA VAL A 2 -1.50 21.99 0.92
C VAL A 2 -1.46 23.16 -0.04
N VAL A 3 -0.38 23.94 -0.03
CA VAL A 3 -0.20 25.10 -0.93
C VAL A 3 0.99 24.82 -1.83
N SER A 4 0.83 25.04 -3.12
CA SER A 4 1.87 24.86 -4.12
C SER A 4 1.82 25.99 -5.16
N THR A 5 2.85 26.07 -6.00
CA THR A 5 2.92 27.04 -7.10
C THR A 5 3.14 26.28 -8.40
N VAL A 6 2.22 26.43 -9.36
CA VAL A 6 2.29 25.81 -10.69
C VAL A 6 2.29 26.92 -11.74
N HIS A 7 3.37 27.05 -12.52
CA HIS A 7 3.53 28.13 -13.51
C HIS A 7 3.27 29.54 -12.96
N GLY A 8 3.61 29.81 -11.70
CA GLY A 8 3.38 31.10 -11.04
C GLY A 8 1.97 31.30 -10.47
N VAL A 9 1.06 30.36 -10.71
CA VAL A 9 -0.28 30.33 -10.08
C VAL A 9 -0.18 29.62 -8.73
N ILE A 10 -0.69 30.26 -7.67
CA ILE A 10 -0.82 29.62 -6.36
C ILE A 10 -2.00 28.67 -6.41
N VAL A 11 -1.73 27.41 -6.05
CA VAL A 11 -2.70 26.33 -5.99
C VAL A 11 -2.85 25.87 -4.56
N GLU A 12 -4.08 25.86 -4.07
CA GLU A 12 -4.41 25.43 -2.71
C GLU A 12 -5.33 24.20 -2.74
N PHE A 13 -4.90 23.12 -2.10
CA PHE A 13 -5.70 21.92 -1.91
C PHE A 13 -6.12 21.79 -0.44
N SER A 14 -7.42 21.78 -0.22
CA SER A 14 -7.99 21.44 1.08
C SER A 14 -8.21 19.94 1.21
N GLU A 15 -8.24 19.43 2.44
CA GLU A 15 -8.58 18.04 2.71
C GLU A 15 -10.01 17.70 2.24
N HIS A 16 -10.92 18.70 2.28
CA HIS A 16 -12.29 18.56 1.79
C HIS A 16 -12.33 18.36 0.27
N LEU A 17 -11.64 19.22 -0.49
CA LEU A 17 -11.59 19.12 -1.96
C LEU A 17 -10.97 17.81 -2.41
N PHE A 18 -9.97 17.31 -1.68
CA PHE A 18 -9.37 16.00 -1.91
C PHE A 18 -10.39 14.87 -1.68
N ALA A 19 -11.14 14.91 -0.59
CA ALA A 19 -12.18 13.93 -0.29
C ALA A 19 -13.24 13.87 -1.40
N GLU A 20 -13.71 15.05 -1.82
CA GLU A 20 -14.77 15.21 -2.81
C GLU A 20 -14.32 14.74 -4.20
N THR A 21 -13.11 15.13 -4.63
CA THR A 21 -12.57 14.76 -5.95
C THR A 21 -12.40 13.25 -6.12
N PHE A 22 -12.04 12.54 -5.04
CA PHE A 22 -11.77 11.10 -5.06
C PHE A 22 -12.88 10.26 -4.41
N GLU A 23 -14.00 10.89 -4.03
CA GLU A 23 -15.13 10.25 -3.35
C GLU A 23 -14.71 9.38 -2.14
N LEU A 24 -13.72 9.86 -1.38
CA LEU A 24 -13.11 9.09 -0.31
C LEU A 24 -13.97 9.10 0.96
N PRO A 25 -14.02 7.97 1.70
CA PRO A 25 -14.69 7.95 2.99
C PRO A 25 -13.93 8.80 4.01
N VAL A 26 -14.68 9.67 4.69
CA VAL A 26 -14.18 10.60 5.72
C VAL A 26 -14.45 10.12 7.15
N GLY A 27 -15.16 9.01 7.32
CA GLY A 27 -15.43 8.41 8.63
C GLY A 27 -14.41 7.32 8.98
N GLY A 28 -14.16 7.10 10.28
CA GLY A 28 -13.29 6.03 10.75
C GLY A 28 -11.99 6.51 11.40
N LEU A 29 -11.07 5.58 11.63
CA LEU A 29 -9.76 5.88 12.22
C LEU A 29 -8.92 6.72 11.26
N THR A 30 -8.31 7.79 11.77
CA THR A 30 -7.45 8.70 11.00
C THR A 30 -5.97 8.31 11.06
N ASP A 31 -5.65 7.26 11.83
CA ASP A 31 -4.30 6.82 12.15
C ASP A 31 -4.29 5.30 12.23
N LEU A 32 -3.50 4.68 11.37
CA LEU A 32 -3.38 3.23 11.25
C LEU A 32 -2.80 2.59 12.52
N THR A 33 -2.01 3.33 13.30
CA THR A 33 -1.44 2.82 14.56
C THR A 33 -2.49 2.61 15.65
N LYS A 34 -3.70 3.17 15.46
CA LYS A 34 -4.85 2.99 16.36
C LYS A 34 -5.68 1.75 16.05
N ILE A 35 -5.32 0.97 15.03
CA ILE A 35 -5.96 -0.32 14.77
C ILE A 35 -5.75 -1.23 15.99
N PRO A 36 -6.82 -1.84 16.53
CA PRO A 36 -6.73 -2.73 17.67
C PRO A 36 -5.71 -3.85 17.48
N LYS A 37 -4.92 -4.14 18.54
CA LYS A 37 -3.80 -5.10 18.47
C LYS A 37 -4.25 -6.54 18.24
N ASP A 38 -5.44 -6.87 18.71
CA ASP A 38 -6.15 -8.13 18.46
C ASP A 38 -6.42 -8.32 16.97
N LEU A 39 -6.96 -7.30 16.28
CA LEU A 39 -7.15 -7.37 14.83
C LEU A 39 -5.84 -7.51 14.05
N VAL A 40 -4.78 -6.83 14.50
CA VAL A 40 -3.42 -7.00 13.94
C VAL A 40 -2.93 -8.43 14.12
N PHE A 41 -3.24 -9.05 15.27
CA PHE A 41 -2.89 -10.45 15.53
C PHE A 41 -3.70 -11.41 14.65
N ASP A 42 -5.01 -11.22 14.55
CA ASP A 42 -5.88 -12.03 13.71
C ASP A 42 -5.47 -11.96 12.23
N ALA A 43 -5.15 -10.75 11.74
CA ALA A 43 -4.66 -10.56 10.39
C ALA A 43 -3.38 -11.35 10.12
N ARG A 44 -2.46 -11.48 11.10
CA ARG A 44 -1.23 -12.29 10.93
C ARG A 44 -1.54 -13.76 10.70
N SER A 45 -2.57 -14.30 11.35
CA SER A 45 -3.03 -15.66 11.12
C SER A 45 -3.77 -15.81 9.79
N ILE A 46 -4.61 -14.85 9.41
CA ILE A 46 -5.39 -14.89 8.16
C ILE A 46 -4.49 -14.89 6.92
N VAL A 47 -3.47 -14.03 6.93
CA VAL A 47 -2.53 -13.88 5.80
C VAL A 47 -1.52 -15.02 5.73
N SER A 48 -1.39 -15.82 6.77
CA SER A 48 -0.41 -16.90 6.86
C SER A 48 -0.72 -18.03 5.87
N PHE A 49 0.32 -18.54 5.23
CA PHE A 49 0.25 -19.77 4.45
C PHE A 49 0.18 -21.02 5.35
N SER A 50 0.90 -21.04 6.48
CA SER A 50 0.94 -22.17 7.42
C SER A 50 -0.19 -22.17 8.46
N GLY A 51 -0.87 -21.02 8.62
CA GLY A 51 -1.85 -20.78 9.68
C GLY A 51 -1.22 -20.26 10.98
N GLU A 52 0.11 -20.35 11.14
CA GLU A 52 0.82 -19.70 12.24
C GLU A 52 0.95 -18.19 12.00
N PRO A 53 0.83 -17.33 13.02
CA PRO A 53 0.91 -15.88 12.84
C PRO A 53 2.23 -15.46 12.19
N VAL A 54 2.15 -14.77 11.04
CA VAL A 54 3.32 -14.27 10.32
C VAL A 54 4.11 -13.26 11.16
N SER A 55 5.44 -13.37 11.12
CA SER A 55 6.32 -12.41 11.77
C SER A 55 6.37 -11.08 11.00
N MET A 56 6.21 -9.96 11.71
CA MET A 56 6.32 -8.60 11.13
C MET A 56 7.74 -8.23 10.70
N SER A 57 8.75 -8.93 11.19
CA SER A 57 10.16 -8.72 10.85
C SER A 57 10.69 -9.79 9.90
N GLY A 58 9.82 -10.69 9.41
CA GLY A 58 10.17 -11.92 8.70
C GLY A 58 9.93 -11.89 7.20
N ASN A 59 10.46 -12.92 6.53
CA ASN A 59 10.43 -13.10 5.09
C ASN A 59 8.98 -13.22 4.59
N LYS A 60 8.60 -12.40 3.60
CA LYS A 60 7.26 -12.39 2.98
C LYS A 60 6.75 -13.76 2.52
N LYS A 61 7.63 -14.74 2.35
CA LYS A 61 7.32 -16.13 1.95
C LYS A 61 6.36 -16.87 2.89
N GLU A 62 6.16 -16.40 4.13
CA GLU A 62 5.20 -16.99 5.07
C GLU A 62 3.75 -16.57 4.78
N MET A 63 3.52 -15.55 3.95
CA MET A 63 2.18 -15.06 3.62
C MET A 63 1.63 -15.76 2.37
N LYS A 64 0.30 -15.90 2.31
CA LYS A 64 -0.41 -16.29 1.10
C LYS A 64 -0.17 -15.26 0.00
N PHE A 65 -0.11 -15.77 -1.23
CA PHE A 65 0.35 -15.01 -2.38
C PHE A 65 -0.57 -13.82 -2.73
N GLU A 66 -1.88 -13.95 -2.51
CA GLU A 66 -2.85 -12.88 -2.78
C GLU A 66 -2.54 -11.63 -1.95
N TYR A 67 -2.18 -11.83 -0.68
CA TYR A 67 -1.80 -10.74 0.22
C TYR A 67 -0.42 -10.17 -0.11
N LEU A 68 0.48 -10.97 -0.68
CA LEU A 68 1.77 -10.47 -1.19
C LEU A 68 1.60 -9.54 -2.38
N ILE A 69 0.71 -9.88 -3.33
CA ILE A 69 0.34 -8.96 -4.40
C ILE A 69 -0.24 -7.68 -3.82
N LEU A 70 -1.18 -7.79 -2.89
CA LEU A 70 -1.82 -6.62 -2.30
C LEU A 70 -0.79 -5.72 -1.59
N CYS A 71 0.11 -6.29 -0.79
CA CYS A 71 1.21 -5.55 -0.17
C CYS A 71 2.17 -4.92 -1.19
N ASP A 72 2.49 -5.60 -2.29
CA ASP A 72 3.37 -5.05 -3.33
C ASP A 72 2.70 -3.90 -4.10
N ILE A 73 1.41 -4.03 -4.42
CA ILE A 73 0.61 -2.94 -5.00
C ILE A 73 0.63 -1.75 -4.04
N MET A 74 0.25 -1.96 -2.77
CA MET A 74 0.20 -0.89 -1.77
C MET A 74 1.55 -0.23 -1.54
N ALA A 75 2.63 -1.03 -1.47
CA ALA A 75 3.98 -0.49 -1.36
C ALA A 75 4.32 0.39 -2.58
N LYS A 76 3.98 -0.05 -3.80
CA LYS A 76 4.27 0.70 -5.03
C LYS A 76 3.40 1.94 -5.22
N THR A 77 2.13 1.88 -4.83
CA THR A 77 1.16 2.96 -5.05
C THR A 77 1.16 3.99 -3.93
N ILE A 78 1.45 3.58 -2.69
CA ILE A 78 1.35 4.44 -1.50
C ILE A 78 2.72 4.81 -0.95
N SER A 79 3.69 3.88 -0.97
CA SER A 79 5.01 4.06 -0.35
C SER A 79 6.07 4.44 -1.39
N VAL A 80 6.46 5.71 -1.45
CA VAL A 80 7.48 6.19 -2.42
C VAL A 80 8.92 5.76 -2.05
N LYS A 81 9.10 4.84 -1.09
CA LYS A 81 10.41 4.31 -0.73
C LYS A 81 10.84 3.23 -1.73
N ALA A 82 11.76 3.60 -2.61
CA ALA A 82 12.57 2.65 -3.36
C ALA A 82 13.54 1.95 -2.38
N GLY A 83 13.11 0.86 -1.75
CA GLY A 83 13.95 0.09 -0.83
C GLY A 83 13.34 -1.28 -0.53
N SER A 84 14.17 -2.31 -0.71
CA SER A 84 13.95 -3.77 -0.51
C SER A 84 12.50 -4.27 -0.47
N PHE A 85 12.15 -5.04 -1.50
CA PHE A 85 10.90 -5.77 -1.63
C PHE A 85 10.76 -6.94 -0.64
N ASP A 86 11.78 -7.23 0.17
CA ASP A 86 11.78 -8.43 1.02
C ASP A 86 11.17 -8.21 2.41
N ALA A 87 11.08 -6.95 2.87
CA ALA A 87 10.56 -6.62 4.20
C ALA A 87 9.15 -6.02 4.13
N LEU A 88 8.24 -6.55 4.94
CA LEU A 88 6.91 -6.00 5.16
C LEU A 88 7.02 -4.89 6.21
N THR A 89 6.75 -3.63 5.84
CA THR A 89 6.74 -2.54 6.82
C THR A 89 5.51 -2.62 7.72
N MET A 90 5.63 -2.13 8.96
CA MET A 90 4.49 -2.06 9.89
C MET A 90 3.30 -1.31 9.29
N GLU A 91 3.57 -0.22 8.57
CA GLU A 91 2.54 0.59 7.91
C GLU A 91 1.79 -0.19 6.82
N ASN A 92 2.51 -0.91 5.96
CA ASN A 92 1.90 -1.74 4.92
C ASN A 92 1.03 -2.85 5.52
N PHE A 93 1.48 -3.44 6.62
CA PHE A 93 0.71 -4.47 7.31
C PHE A 93 -0.52 -3.92 8.02
N LEU A 94 -0.44 -2.73 8.61
CA LEU A 94 -1.59 -2.09 9.25
C LEU A 94 -2.66 -1.72 8.21
N MET A 95 -2.26 -1.23 7.04
CA MET A 95 -3.20 -1.02 5.95
C MET A 95 -3.82 -2.34 5.45
N LEU A 96 -3.02 -3.41 5.33
CA LEU A 96 -3.51 -4.75 4.98
C LEU A 96 -4.52 -5.25 6.03
N THR A 97 -4.21 -5.07 7.31
CA THR A 97 -5.08 -5.43 8.44
C THR A 97 -6.39 -4.67 8.35
N ALA A 98 -6.37 -3.38 8.04
CA ALA A 98 -7.59 -2.59 7.88
C ALA A 98 -8.48 -3.12 6.75
N ILE A 99 -7.89 -3.60 5.65
CA ILE A 99 -8.64 -4.19 4.53
C ILE A 99 -9.23 -5.55 4.94
N ILE A 100 -8.41 -6.44 5.49
CA ILE A 100 -8.80 -7.81 5.84
C ILE A 100 -9.84 -7.85 6.96
N CYS A 101 -9.63 -7.03 7.99
CA CYS A 101 -10.51 -6.96 9.16
C CYS A 101 -11.61 -5.90 8.98
N GLU A 102 -11.78 -5.35 7.77
CA GLU A 102 -12.79 -4.35 7.42
C GLU A 102 -12.86 -3.16 8.40
N VAL A 103 -11.69 -2.73 8.89
CA VAL A 103 -11.60 -1.61 9.82
C VAL A 103 -11.97 -0.35 9.07
N LYS A 104 -12.94 0.40 9.62
CA LYS A 104 -13.33 1.69 9.05
C LYS A 104 -12.18 2.70 9.20
N ILE A 105 -11.49 2.98 8.11
CA ILE A 105 -10.40 3.97 8.03
C ILE A 105 -10.90 5.22 7.30
N ASN A 106 -10.53 6.38 7.83
CA ASN A 106 -10.65 7.65 7.13
C ASN A 106 -9.51 7.74 6.10
N TRP A 107 -9.73 7.12 4.94
CA TRP A 107 -8.76 7.07 3.84
C TRP A 107 -8.43 8.47 3.31
N ASN A 108 -9.40 9.39 3.35
CA ASN A 108 -9.19 10.78 2.99
C ASN A 108 -8.04 11.40 3.80
N ARG A 109 -8.11 11.28 5.13
CA ARG A 109 -7.11 11.88 6.03
C ARG A 109 -5.75 11.21 5.92
N VAL A 110 -5.70 9.89 5.80
CA VAL A 110 -4.45 9.14 5.63
C VAL A 110 -3.74 9.58 4.35
N LEU A 111 -4.44 9.55 3.21
CA LEU A 111 -3.87 9.90 1.92
C LEU A 111 -3.53 11.39 1.81
N PHE A 112 -4.37 12.27 2.36
CA PHE A 112 -4.10 13.72 2.35
C PHE A 112 -2.87 14.08 3.19
N ASN A 113 -2.64 13.41 4.33
CA ASN A 113 -1.42 13.61 5.11
C ASN A 113 -0.17 13.15 4.36
N ILE A 114 -0.23 12.00 3.68
CA ILE A 114 0.87 11.53 2.81
C ILE A 114 1.17 12.56 1.72
N LEU A 115 0.14 13.08 1.06
CA LEU A 115 0.29 14.15 0.06
C LEU A 115 0.94 15.41 0.66
N LYS A 116 0.52 15.82 1.86
CA LYS A 116 1.07 17.00 2.55
C LYS A 116 2.56 16.83 2.88
N ASP A 117 2.94 15.66 3.39
CA ASP A 117 4.32 15.35 3.76
C ASP A 117 5.23 15.31 2.52
N MET A 118 4.68 14.94 1.36
CA MET A 118 5.40 14.96 0.09
C MET A 118 5.62 16.38 -0.47
N VAL A 119 4.65 17.29 -0.32
CA VAL A 119 4.75 18.67 -0.82
C VAL A 119 5.58 19.57 0.09
N THR A 120 5.70 19.21 1.37
CA THR A 120 6.56 19.95 2.32
C THR A 120 8.03 19.68 1.99
N ALA A 121 8.79 20.74 1.68
CA ALA A 121 10.15 20.69 1.15
C ALA A 121 11.09 19.80 1.99
N GLY A 122 11.56 18.70 1.40
CA GLY A 122 12.53 17.79 2.02
C GLY A 122 12.53 16.37 1.45
N SER A 123 11.41 15.91 0.88
CA SER A 123 11.32 14.59 0.26
C SER A 123 11.32 14.70 -1.28
N ARG A 124 12.31 14.10 -1.96
CA ARG A 124 12.35 14.01 -3.44
C ARG A 124 11.35 12.94 -3.96
N GLN A 125 10.14 12.90 -3.40
CA GLN A 125 9.19 11.78 -3.55
C GLN A 125 8.08 12.01 -4.58
N ALA A 126 8.12 13.09 -5.37
CA ALA A 126 7.03 13.51 -6.25
C ALA A 126 6.61 12.54 -7.39
N LYS A 127 7.33 11.43 -7.64
CA LYS A 127 7.07 10.56 -8.81
C LYS A 127 5.88 9.58 -8.64
N GLY A 128 5.51 9.23 -7.40
CA GLY A 128 4.47 8.21 -7.14
C GLY A 128 3.03 8.72 -7.26
N TYR A 129 2.80 10.01 -7.01
CA TYR A 129 1.46 10.62 -6.95
C TYR A 129 1.14 11.52 -8.16
N ALA A 130 1.94 11.44 -9.22
CA ALA A 130 1.81 12.32 -10.37
C ALA A 130 0.41 12.25 -11.02
N ILE A 131 -0.23 11.08 -11.00
CA ILE A 131 -1.58 10.87 -11.54
C ILE A 131 -2.64 11.52 -10.63
N GLN A 132 -2.55 11.32 -9.31
CA GLN A 132 -3.48 11.93 -8.35
C GLN A 132 -3.35 13.46 -8.36
N ILE A 133 -2.12 13.97 -8.44
CA ILE A 133 -1.84 15.40 -8.53
C ILE A 133 -2.36 15.98 -9.84
N SER A 134 -2.21 15.30 -10.99
CA SER A 134 -2.72 15.80 -12.27
C SER A 134 -4.26 15.83 -12.31
N LEU A 135 -4.93 14.84 -11.72
CA LEU A 135 -6.39 14.86 -11.58
C LEU A 135 -6.87 16.03 -10.72
N LEU A 136 -6.21 16.29 -9.59
CA LEU A 136 -6.52 17.44 -8.73
C LEU A 136 -6.32 18.77 -9.45
N LEU A 137 -5.22 18.91 -10.21
CA LEU A 137 -4.92 20.12 -10.98
C LEU A 137 -5.93 20.37 -12.10
N LYS A 138 -6.50 19.31 -12.70
CA LYS A 138 -7.52 19.41 -13.75
C LYS A 138 -8.81 20.12 -13.27
N ASN A 139 -9.11 20.06 -11.98
CA ASN A 139 -10.31 20.65 -11.41
C ASN A 139 -10.15 22.16 -11.11
N ILE A 140 -8.97 22.74 -11.36
CA ILE A 140 -8.70 24.15 -11.08
C ILE A 140 -9.05 25.01 -12.30
N PRO A 141 -9.97 25.99 -12.17
CA PRO A 141 -10.28 26.89 -13.26
C PRO A 141 -9.07 27.77 -13.62
N ASN A 142 -8.85 27.99 -14.92
CA ASN A 142 -7.77 28.81 -15.49
C ASN A 142 -6.34 28.26 -15.33
N LEU A 143 -6.17 26.99 -14.92
CA LEU A 143 -4.88 26.33 -14.96
C LEU A 143 -4.69 25.62 -16.32
N GLU A 144 -3.90 26.22 -17.21
CA GLU A 144 -3.52 25.58 -18.47
C GLU A 144 -2.52 24.46 -18.20
N MET A 145 -3.00 23.21 -18.26
CA MET A 145 -2.11 22.05 -18.25
C MET A 145 -1.53 21.84 -19.65
N GLY A 146 -0.22 21.61 -19.72
CA GLY A 146 0.43 21.18 -20.96
C GLY A 146 -0.05 19.80 -21.42
N GLU A 147 0.38 19.39 -22.62
CA GLU A 147 0.05 18.07 -23.15
C GLU A 147 0.43 16.94 -22.18
N SER A 148 -0.54 16.10 -21.82
CA SER A 148 -0.30 14.93 -20.99
C SER A 148 0.40 13.85 -21.80
N THR A 149 1.48 13.29 -21.28
CA THR A 149 2.10 12.10 -21.86
C THR A 149 1.38 10.84 -21.40
N GLU A 150 1.22 9.87 -22.30
CA GLU A 150 0.57 8.62 -21.98
C GLU A 150 1.39 7.85 -20.92
N PHE A 151 0.69 7.26 -19.94
CA PHE A 151 1.35 6.49 -18.91
C PHE A 151 1.98 5.23 -19.52
N PRO A 152 3.26 4.92 -19.24
CA PRO A 152 3.93 3.80 -19.89
C PRO A 152 3.25 2.48 -19.51
N SER A 153 2.84 1.73 -20.54
CA SER A 153 2.16 0.43 -20.38
C SER A 153 2.97 -0.59 -19.58
N SER A 154 4.30 -0.47 -19.56
CA SER A 154 5.20 -1.31 -18.76
C SER A 154 5.04 -1.15 -17.24
N LYS A 155 4.39 -0.07 -16.79
CA LYS A 155 4.07 0.17 -15.38
C LYS A 155 2.64 -0.23 -15.01
N ILE A 156 1.86 -0.70 -15.98
CA ILE A 156 0.51 -1.21 -15.76
C ILE A 156 0.61 -2.69 -15.38
N LEU A 157 -0.06 -3.08 -14.30
CA LEU A 157 -0.18 -4.49 -13.95
C LEU A 157 -1.06 -5.18 -15.00
N ILE A 158 -0.45 -6.04 -15.82
CA ILE A 158 -1.16 -6.84 -16.83
C ILE A 158 -1.24 -8.30 -16.39
N ASP A 159 -2.28 -9.00 -16.85
CA ASP A 159 -2.57 -10.39 -16.52
C ASP A 159 -1.33 -11.31 -16.66
N LYS A 160 -0.60 -11.17 -17.77
CA LYS A 160 0.63 -11.93 -18.03
C LYS A 160 1.72 -11.74 -16.96
N THR A 161 1.84 -10.53 -16.42
CA THR A 161 2.82 -10.21 -15.36
C THR A 161 2.36 -10.78 -14.02
N VAL A 162 1.05 -10.72 -13.75
CA VAL A 162 0.44 -11.34 -12.55
C VAL A 162 0.64 -12.85 -12.59
N HIS A 163 0.32 -13.51 -13.70
CA HIS A 163 0.49 -14.94 -13.89
C HIS A 163 1.95 -15.39 -13.70
N ARG A 164 2.89 -14.63 -14.26
CA ARG A 164 4.33 -14.93 -14.10
C ARG A 164 4.81 -14.74 -12.65
N PHE A 165 4.24 -13.79 -11.91
CA PHE A 165 4.53 -13.59 -10.49
C PHE A 165 3.96 -14.74 -9.62
N ILE A 166 2.74 -15.22 -9.94
CA ILE A 166 2.12 -16.41 -9.31
C ILE A 166 3.07 -17.60 -9.41
N VAL A 167 3.47 -17.95 -10.63
CA VAL A 167 4.32 -19.13 -10.91
C VAL A 167 5.69 -19.05 -10.21
N LEU A 168 6.28 -17.85 -10.11
CA LEU A 168 7.57 -17.67 -9.45
C LEU A 168 7.46 -17.90 -7.93
N ASN A 169 6.40 -17.39 -7.30
CA ASN A 169 6.22 -17.48 -5.86
C ASN A 169 5.65 -18.83 -5.41
N GLU A 170 4.85 -19.52 -6.22
CA GLU A 170 4.44 -20.90 -5.94
C GLU A 170 5.64 -21.83 -5.85
N LYS A 171 6.63 -21.68 -6.73
CA LYS A 171 7.88 -22.44 -6.66
C LYS A 171 8.66 -22.16 -5.37
N VAL A 172 8.69 -20.90 -4.94
CA VAL A 172 9.34 -20.49 -3.68
C VAL A 172 8.57 -20.99 -2.46
N GLY A 173 7.23 -21.01 -2.50
CA GLY A 173 6.38 -21.55 -1.43
C GLY A 173 6.55 -23.07 -1.27
N ALA A 174 6.67 -23.80 -2.38
CA ALA A 174 6.94 -25.23 -2.37
C ALA A 174 8.29 -25.58 -1.71
N GLU A 175 9.33 -24.75 -1.91
CA GLU A 175 10.62 -24.90 -1.23
C GLU A 175 10.53 -24.67 0.29
N VAL A 176 9.67 -23.74 0.76
CA VAL A 176 9.45 -23.48 2.19
C VAL A 176 8.68 -24.62 2.87
N VAL A 177 7.68 -25.19 2.18
CA VAL A 177 6.94 -26.38 2.68
C VAL A 177 7.85 -27.60 2.78
N ALA A 178 8.81 -27.74 1.86
CA ALA A 178 9.81 -28.82 1.91
C ALA A 178 10.85 -28.65 3.03
N ALA A 179 11.11 -27.42 3.48
CA ALA A 179 12.09 -27.10 4.51
C ALA A 179 11.53 -27.06 5.95
N ALA A 180 10.21 -27.20 6.13
CA ALA A 180 9.59 -27.25 7.46
C ALA A 180 10.06 -28.50 8.23
N PRO A 181 10.47 -28.39 9.51
CA PRO A 181 10.92 -29.56 10.26
C PRO A 181 9.76 -30.51 10.49
N GLN A 182 9.87 -31.75 9.99
CA GLN A 182 8.91 -32.79 10.33
C GLN A 182 8.87 -32.97 11.85
N VAL A 183 7.70 -32.75 12.44
CA VAL A 183 7.45 -32.91 13.87
C VAL A 183 7.83 -34.34 14.28
N LYS A 184 8.93 -34.48 15.03
CA LYS A 184 9.28 -35.75 15.67
C LYS A 184 8.16 -36.08 16.66
N LYS A 185 7.37 -37.12 16.36
CA LYS A 185 6.39 -37.66 17.31
C LYS A 185 7.11 -38.06 18.59
N ALA A 186 6.64 -37.54 19.72
CA ALA A 186 7.14 -37.91 21.04
C ALA A 186 6.89 -39.41 21.33
N PRO A 187 7.81 -40.11 22.01
CA PRO A 187 7.62 -41.51 22.35
C PRO A 187 6.52 -41.63 23.42
N LYS A 188 5.52 -42.47 23.14
CA LYS A 188 4.48 -42.83 24.11
C LYS A 188 5.14 -43.50 25.32
N LYS A 189 4.86 -42.98 26.51
CA LYS A 189 5.06 -43.70 27.78
C LYS A 189 4.02 -44.79 27.92
#